data_AF-A0A662J718-F1
#
_entry.id   AF-A0A662J718-F1
#
_cell.length_a   1.000
_cell.length_b   1.000
_cell.length_c   1.000
_cell.angle_alpha   90.00
_cell.angle_beta   90.00
_cell.angle_gamma   90.00
#
_symmetry.space_group_name_H-M   'P 1'
#
loop_
_entity.id
_entity.type
_entity.pdbx_description
1 polymer ?
#
loop_
_entity_poly.entity_id
_entity_poly.type
_entity_poly.pdbx_seq_one_letter_code
_entity_poly.pdbx_strand_id
1 'polypeptide(L)' 'MVAACTHPILSPGAEERMRSAGVEIVVGTDSVESSVSLVTVA' A
#
# COMPACT_ATOMS: atom_id res chain seq x y z
N MET A 1 -3.35 9.13 8.99
CA MET A 1 -2.05 9.23 8.29
C MET A 1 -2.07 8.38 7.03
N VAL A 2 -1.48 8.86 5.92
CA VAL A 2 -1.42 8.13 4.64
C VAL A 2 0.01 7.65 4.40
N ALA A 3 0.17 6.39 3.97
CA ALA A 3 1.42 5.86 3.44
C ALA A 3 1.26 5.57 1.95
N ALA A 4 2.13 6.13 1.12
CA ALA A 4 2.11 5.92 -0.32
C ALA A 4 3.42 5.27 -0.81
N CYS A 5 3.33 4.40 -1.80
CA CYS A 5 4.50 3.76 -2.42
C CYS A 5 4.27 3.48 -3.90
N THR A 6 5.36 3.44 -4.69
CA THR A 6 5.27 3.06 -6.11
C THR A 6 4.96 1.58 -6.25
N HIS A 7 5.70 0.72 -5.55
CA HIS A 7 5.60 -0.74 -5.70
C HIS A 7 5.01 -1.36 -4.42
N PRO A 8 3.69 -1.62 -4.35
CA PRO A 8 3.04 -2.18 -3.16
C PRO A 8 3.29 -3.70 -3.01
N ILE A 9 4.56 -4.09 -2.80
CA ILE A 9 4.94 -5.50 -2.62
C ILE A 9 4.25 -6.12 -1.39
N LEU A 10 4.09 -5.33 -0.32
CA LEU A 10 3.40 -5.70 0.92
C LEU A 10 3.64 -7.15 1.36
N SER A 11 4.89 -7.50 1.69
CA SER A 11 5.22 -8.82 2.23
C SER A 11 4.26 -9.23 3.37
N PRO A 12 4.01 -10.54 3.59
CA PRO A 12 3.01 -11.00 4.55
C PRO A 12 3.05 -10.24 5.90
N GLY A 13 1.89 -9.71 6.31
CA GLY A 13 1.75 -8.90 7.53
C GLY A 13 2.28 -7.46 7.46
N ALA A 14 2.77 -6.97 6.31
CA ALA A 14 3.21 -5.58 6.17
C ALA A 14 2.06 -4.59 6.37
N GLU A 15 0.93 -4.79 5.68
CA GLU A 15 -0.23 -3.89 5.78
C GLU A 15 -0.79 -3.83 7.22
N GLU A 16 -0.89 -4.97 7.90
CA GLU A 16 -1.36 -5.05 9.29
C GLU A 16 -0.43 -4.27 10.24
N ARG A 17 0.88 -4.40 10.07
CA ARG A 17 1.87 -3.64 10.85
C ARG A 17 1.75 -2.14 10.60
N MET A 18 1.51 -1.73 9.35
CA MET A 18 1.29 -0.32 9.02
C MET A 18 0.02 0.21 9.70
N ARG A 19 -1.09 -0.54 9.65
CA ARG A 19 -2.33 -0.18 10.33
C ARG A 19 -2.15 -0.08 11.85
N SER A 20 -1.42 -1.03 12.44
CA SER A 20 -1.08 -1.03 13.87
C SER A 20 -0.20 0.15 14.28
N ALA A 21 0.59 0.70 13.35
CA ALA A 21 1.40 1.90 13.54
C ALA A 21 0.61 3.22 13.34
N GLY A 22 -0.69 3.15 13.04
CA GLY A 22 -1.55 4.33 12.85
C GLY A 22 -1.68 4.82 11.40
N VAL A 23 -1.25 4.02 10.42
CA VAL A 23 -1.55 4.29 9.01
C VAL A 23 -3.01 3.96 8.73
N GLU A 24 -3.78 4.96 8.30
CA GLU A 24 -5.20 4.83 8.02
C GLU A 24 -5.43 4.31 6.59
N ILE A 25 -4.61 4.80 5.67
CA ILE A 25 -4.72 4.52 4.23
C ILE A 25 -3.34 4.15 3.69
N VAL A 26 -3.28 3.02 2.99
CA VAL A 26 -2.13 2.60 2.19
C VAL A 26 -2.50 2.80 0.73
N VAL A 27 -1.68 3.53 -0.02
CA VAL A 27 -1.89 3.82 -1.44
C VAL A 27 -0.68 3.32 -2.23
N GLY A 28 -0.92 2.37 -3.12
CA GLY A 28 0.04 1.84 -4.07
C GLY A 28 -0.33 2.21 -5.50
N THR A 29 0.62 2.03 -6.42
CA THR A 29 0.30 2.03 -7.85
C THR A 29 -0.01 0.62 -8.36
N ASP A 30 -0.59 0.52 -9.54
CA ASP A 30 -0.82 -0.74 -10.27
C ASP A 30 0.45 -1.34 -10.91
N SER A 31 1.64 -0.77 -10.70
CA SER A 31 2.92 -1.39 -11.11
C SER A 31 3.16 -2.76 -10.45
N VAL A 32 2.51 -3.01 -9.30
CA VAL A 32 2.36 -4.33 -8.68
C VAL A 32 0.89 -4.47 -8.28
N GLU A 33 0.21 -5.50 -8.77
CA GLU A 33 -1.20 -5.76 -8.46
C GLU A 33 -1.38 -6.06 -6.96
N SER A 34 -2.31 -5.36 -6.30
CA SER A 34 -2.54 -5.45 -4.86
C SER A 34 -3.87 -4.82 -4.48
N SER A 35 -4.39 -5.17 -3.30
CA SER A 35 -5.60 -4.55 -2.71
C SER A 35 -5.48 -3.04 -2.50
N VAL A 36 -4.26 -2.51 -2.52
CA VAL A 36 -3.95 -1.08 -2.32
C VAL A 36 -3.54 -0.36 -3.60
N SER A 37 -3.60 -1.01 -4.77
CA SER A 37 -3.22 -0.42 -6.06
C SER A 37 -4.31 0.52 -6.57
N LEU A 38 -4.35 1.73 -6.00
CA LEU A 38 -5.41 2.73 -6.22
C LEU A 38 -5.04 3.80 -7.25
N VAL A 39 -3.78 3.81 -7.70
CA VAL A 39 -3.24 4.78 -8.66
C VAL A 39 -2.70 4.03 -9.87
N THR A 40 -3.06 4.47 -11.08
CA THR A 40 -2.49 3.89 -12.30
C THR A 40 -1.21 4.61 -12.73
N VAL A 41 -0.25 3.86 -13.29
CA VAL A 41 0.96 4.42 -13.95
C VAL A 41 0.85 4.50 -15.49
N ALA A 42 -0.34 4.22 -16.05
CA ALA A 42 -0.65 4.33 -17.47
C ALA A 42 -0.57 5.77 -18.01
#